data_AF-A0A929Y162-F1
#
_entry.id   AF-A0A929Y162-F1
#
_cell.length_a   1.000
_cell.length_b   1.000
_cell.length_c   1.000
_cell.angle_alpha   90.00
_cell.angle_beta   90.00
_cell.angle_gamma   90.00
#
_symmetry.space_group_name_H-M   'P 1'
#
loop_
_entity.id
_entity.type
_entity.pdbx_description
1 polymer ?
#
loop_
_entity_poly.entity_id
_entity_poly.type
_entity_poly.pdbx_seq_one_letter_code
_entity_poly.pdbx_strand_id
1 'polypeptide(L)'
;MLAFLSGAKRRVGYSERVLPHKMISDKGYDGFYTDVLLPEGAVVSHEVERNFDILRFIGGIISDEELEVWTAEEDVAQIEEMLCNIALKHTKLVAVVLSAGRKNKEWDVQCYVKVIQKVASEIPLQVLLLGAGLSAEKKGKLFCSHVPNTINLINKTTLRESTEALRKCDCYLGGDTGLLHIAASLKMKGVALFVNRIEWRKDGLDTPDRFGPWKSEISVQQPAAPLSGCENGCNYKEAHCIFEIRVEDVIERLLKVLKSSGRDAD
;
A
#
# COMPACT_ATOMS: atom_id res chain seq x y z
N MET A 1 -16.73 21.39 -1.31
CA MET A 1 -16.71 22.82 -0.93
C MET A 1 -15.51 23.58 -1.50
N LEU A 2 -14.25 23.14 -1.35
CA LEU A 2 -13.08 23.84 -1.91
C LEU A 2 -13.20 24.11 -3.42
N ALA A 3 -13.62 23.12 -4.20
CA ALA A 3 -13.86 23.30 -5.63
C ALA A 3 -14.86 24.43 -5.93
N PHE A 4 -15.97 24.50 -5.20
CA PHE A 4 -16.98 25.56 -5.34
C PHE A 4 -16.43 26.93 -4.98
N LEU A 5 -15.71 27.03 -3.84
CA LEU A 5 -15.12 28.28 -3.35
C LEU A 5 -13.96 28.79 -4.20
N SER A 6 -13.36 27.96 -5.06
CA SER A 6 -12.30 28.38 -5.98
C SER A 6 -12.76 29.41 -7.01
N GLY A 7 -14.07 29.54 -7.25
CA GLY A 7 -14.62 30.40 -8.31
C GLY A 7 -14.33 29.89 -9.73
N ALA A 8 -13.77 28.69 -9.90
CA ALA A 8 -13.49 28.11 -11.20
C ALA A 8 -14.78 27.97 -12.02
N LYS A 9 -14.76 28.41 -13.29
CA LYS A 9 -15.92 28.37 -14.20
C LYS A 9 -16.42 26.96 -14.47
N ARG A 10 -15.50 25.99 -14.53
CA ARG A 10 -15.77 24.57 -14.73
C ARG A 10 -15.20 23.79 -13.54
N ARG A 11 -16.01 22.91 -12.95
CA ARG A 11 -15.68 22.10 -11.78
C ARG A 11 -16.21 20.70 -12.03
N VAL A 12 -15.31 19.74 -12.16
CA VAL A 12 -15.65 18.36 -12.51
C VAL A 12 -15.43 17.48 -11.30
N GLY A 13 -16.38 16.57 -11.04
CA GLY A 13 -16.27 15.62 -9.95
C GLY A 13 -17.18 14.42 -10.16
N TYR A 14 -16.86 13.32 -9.48
CA TYR A 14 -17.76 12.18 -9.43
C TYR A 14 -19.04 12.51 -8.66
N SER A 15 -20.16 11.96 -9.14
CA SER A 15 -21.44 12.08 -8.44
C SER A 15 -21.39 11.44 -7.05
N GLU A 16 -22.09 12.02 -6.08
CA GLU A 16 -22.42 11.39 -4.80
C GLU A 16 -23.11 10.02 -4.97
N ARG A 17 -23.67 9.75 -6.16
CA ARG A 17 -24.33 8.48 -6.52
C ARG A 17 -23.38 7.38 -7.01
N VAL A 18 -22.07 7.61 -7.02
CA VAL A 18 -21.10 6.57 -7.45
C VAL A 18 -21.14 5.31 -6.60
N LEU A 19 -21.36 5.42 -5.28
CA LEU A 19 -21.39 4.28 -4.36
C LEU A 19 -22.51 4.46 -3.34
N PRO A 20 -23.18 3.39 -2.88
CA PRO A 20 -24.29 3.49 -1.94
C PRO A 20 -23.95 4.24 -0.63
N HIS A 21 -22.73 4.06 -0.09
CA HIS A 21 -22.32 4.78 1.10
C HIS A 21 -22.04 6.27 0.84
N LYS A 22 -21.58 6.63 -0.37
CA LYS A 22 -21.35 8.02 -0.78
C LYS A 22 -22.65 8.78 -0.98
N MET A 23 -23.74 8.11 -1.39
CA MET A 23 -25.06 8.74 -1.48
C MET A 23 -25.54 9.27 -0.12
N ILE A 24 -25.02 8.71 0.97
CA ILE A 24 -25.33 9.14 2.34
C ILE A 24 -24.33 10.20 2.78
N SER A 25 -23.02 9.95 2.66
CA SER A 25 -21.98 10.86 3.18
C SER A 25 -21.83 12.14 2.36
N ASP A 26 -22.03 12.06 1.05
CA ASP A 26 -21.73 13.12 0.09
C ASP A 26 -23.04 13.78 -0.42
N LYS A 27 -24.17 13.55 0.25
CA LYS A 27 -25.49 14.03 -0.16
C LYS A 27 -25.50 15.56 -0.37
N GLY A 28 -25.89 15.99 -1.56
CA GLY A 28 -25.92 17.38 -2.00
C GLY A 28 -24.60 17.91 -2.54
N TYR A 29 -23.53 17.10 -2.60
CA TYR A 29 -22.23 17.54 -3.09
C TYR A 29 -22.19 17.67 -4.61
N ASP A 30 -23.09 17.01 -5.34
CA ASP A 30 -23.25 17.20 -6.79
C ASP A 30 -23.45 18.69 -7.14
N GLY A 31 -24.13 19.46 -6.28
CA GLY A 31 -24.36 20.89 -6.47
C GLY A 31 -23.09 21.75 -6.39
N PHE A 32 -21.96 21.22 -5.92
CA PHE A 32 -20.68 21.93 -5.92
C PHE A 32 -19.94 21.85 -7.26
N TYR A 33 -20.35 20.96 -8.17
CA TYR A 33 -19.73 20.74 -9.47
C TYR A 33 -20.58 21.34 -10.60
N THR A 34 -19.94 21.72 -11.71
CA THR A 34 -20.65 22.08 -12.95
C THR A 34 -20.93 20.86 -13.80
N ASP A 35 -20.00 19.92 -13.78
CA ASP A 35 -20.09 18.68 -14.54
C ASP A 35 -19.91 17.52 -13.57
N VAL A 36 -20.89 16.62 -13.57
CA VAL A 36 -20.93 15.48 -12.66
C VAL A 36 -20.70 14.21 -13.47
N LEU A 37 -19.63 13.50 -13.15
CA LEU A 37 -19.30 12.22 -13.75
C LEU A 37 -20.08 11.11 -13.05
N LEU A 38 -20.84 10.34 -13.83
CA LEU A 38 -21.45 9.09 -13.40
C LEU A 38 -20.55 7.93 -13.84
N PRO A 39 -20.40 6.89 -13.02
CA PRO A 39 -19.61 5.74 -13.42
C PRO A 39 -20.30 5.00 -14.56
N GLU A 40 -19.52 4.41 -15.47
CA GLU A 40 -20.02 3.47 -16.47
C GLU A 40 -20.42 2.15 -15.79
N GLY A 41 -21.60 2.17 -15.16
CA GLY A 41 -22.15 1.02 -14.43
C GLY A 41 -21.64 0.86 -12.98
N ALA A 42 -22.17 -0.17 -12.32
CA ALA A 42 -21.85 -0.50 -10.93
C ALA A 42 -20.59 -1.38 -10.78
N VAL A 43 -19.63 -1.27 -11.70
CA VAL A 43 -18.42 -2.10 -11.71
C VAL A 43 -17.36 -1.46 -10.81
N VAL A 44 -16.74 -2.28 -9.97
CA VAL A 44 -15.57 -1.83 -9.19
C VAL A 44 -14.43 -1.57 -10.17
N SER A 45 -13.91 -0.36 -10.13
CA SER A 45 -12.77 0.09 -10.92
C SER A 45 -11.67 0.57 -9.98
N HIS A 46 -10.42 0.38 -10.41
CA HIS A 46 -9.26 0.82 -9.68
C HIS A 46 -9.26 2.35 -9.52
N GLU A 47 -8.77 2.87 -8.40
CA GLU A 47 -8.81 4.33 -8.16
C GLU A 47 -7.95 5.13 -9.16
N VAL A 48 -6.89 4.53 -9.70
CA VAL A 48 -6.11 5.15 -10.80
C VAL A 48 -6.93 5.27 -12.08
N GLU A 49 -7.67 4.23 -12.46
CA GLU A 49 -8.55 4.25 -13.63
C GLU A 49 -9.66 5.29 -13.45
N ARG A 50 -10.22 5.39 -12.23
CA ARG A 50 -11.19 6.44 -11.90
C ARG A 50 -10.62 7.85 -12.05
N ASN A 51 -9.36 8.06 -11.71
CA ASN A 51 -8.72 9.35 -11.96
C ASN A 51 -8.58 9.61 -13.48
N PHE A 52 -8.30 8.58 -14.28
CA PHE A 52 -8.27 8.69 -15.74
C PHE A 52 -9.65 8.96 -16.35
N ASP A 53 -10.73 8.42 -15.80
CA ASP A 53 -12.08 8.74 -16.29
C ASP A 53 -12.39 10.23 -16.22
N ILE A 54 -11.91 10.94 -15.19
CA ILE A 54 -12.07 12.40 -15.11
C ILE A 54 -11.34 13.07 -16.28
N LEU A 55 -10.13 12.63 -16.60
CA LEU A 55 -9.36 13.17 -17.73
C LEU A 55 -10.06 12.88 -19.07
N ARG A 56 -10.55 11.65 -19.28
CA ARG A 56 -11.33 11.28 -20.47
C ARG A 56 -12.61 12.10 -20.59
N PHE A 57 -13.32 12.27 -19.48
CA PHE A 57 -14.56 13.05 -19.44
C PHE A 57 -14.36 14.52 -19.84
N ILE A 58 -13.20 15.12 -19.53
CA ILE A 58 -12.89 16.49 -19.97
C ILE A 58 -12.31 16.57 -21.39
N GLY A 59 -12.23 15.45 -22.12
CA GLY A 59 -11.71 15.37 -23.49
C GLY A 59 -10.20 15.11 -23.56
N GLY A 60 -9.56 14.71 -22.46
CA GLY A 60 -8.15 14.34 -22.42
C GLY A 60 -7.88 12.97 -23.04
N ILE A 61 -6.66 12.80 -23.55
CA ILE A 61 -6.14 11.53 -24.06
C ILE A 61 -5.10 11.03 -23.08
N ILE A 62 -5.21 9.76 -22.67
CA ILE A 62 -4.25 9.12 -21.77
C ILE A 62 -3.11 8.57 -22.62
N SER A 63 -1.93 9.17 -22.51
CA SER A 63 -0.71 8.71 -23.21
C SER A 63 0.20 7.85 -22.35
N ASP A 64 0.10 8.01 -21.02
CA ASP A 64 0.89 7.30 -20.03
C ASP A 64 0.01 7.01 -18.81
N GLU A 65 0.15 5.81 -18.28
CA GLU A 65 -0.61 5.29 -17.14
C GLU A 65 0.28 4.94 -15.94
N GLU A 66 1.56 5.29 -16.03
CA GLU A 66 2.55 5.06 -15.00
C GLU A 66 2.37 6.00 -13.80
N LEU A 67 2.72 5.49 -12.62
CA LEU A 67 2.73 6.29 -11.40
C LEU A 67 4.12 6.84 -11.15
N GLU A 68 4.21 8.12 -10.86
CA GLU A 68 5.46 8.81 -10.61
C GLU A 68 5.53 9.34 -9.17
N VAL A 69 6.74 9.39 -8.62
CA VAL A 69 7.02 10.00 -7.32
C VAL A 69 8.37 10.70 -7.40
N TRP A 70 8.38 11.98 -7.02
CA TRP A 70 9.56 12.83 -7.04
C TRP A 70 10.05 13.12 -5.63
N THR A 71 11.36 13.18 -5.53
CA THR A 71 12.13 13.48 -4.32
C THR A 71 13.19 14.52 -4.70
N ALA A 72 13.76 15.18 -3.71
CA ALA A 72 14.82 16.16 -3.88
C ALA A 72 16.19 15.55 -3.52
N GLU A 73 17.28 16.19 -3.96
CA GLU A 73 18.64 15.73 -3.67
C GLU A 73 18.91 15.65 -2.16
N GLU A 74 18.29 16.52 -1.37
CA GLU A 74 18.39 16.49 0.08
C GLU A 74 17.72 15.25 0.70
N ASP A 75 16.61 14.78 0.12
CA ASP A 75 15.94 13.55 0.58
C ASP A 75 16.85 12.32 0.34
N VAL A 76 17.57 12.32 -0.80
CA VAL A 76 18.56 11.27 -1.15
C VAL A 76 19.71 11.28 -0.16
N ALA A 77 20.35 12.45 0.03
CA ALA A 77 21.48 12.61 0.93
C ALA A 77 21.14 12.21 2.38
N GLN A 78 19.94 12.61 2.85
CA GLN A 78 19.47 12.27 4.19
C GLN A 78 19.34 10.75 4.39
N ILE A 79 18.79 10.03 3.40
CA ILE A 79 18.66 8.57 3.49
C ILE A 79 20.01 7.87 3.35
N GLU A 80 20.90 8.36 2.50
CA GLU A 80 22.25 7.81 2.39
C GLU A 80 23.04 7.96 3.69
N GLU A 81 22.93 9.11 4.37
CA GLU A 81 23.51 9.31 5.70
C GLU A 81 22.91 8.33 6.72
N MET A 82 21.58 8.19 6.75
CA MET A 82 20.89 7.26 7.66
C MET A 82 21.28 5.80 7.44
N LEU A 83 21.62 5.41 6.20
CA LEU A 83 21.94 4.02 5.84
C LEU A 83 23.44 3.74 5.68
N CYS A 84 24.32 4.74 5.79
CA CYS A 84 25.74 4.64 5.43
C CYS A 84 26.50 3.51 6.16
N ASN A 85 26.06 3.17 7.37
CA ASN A 85 26.70 2.16 8.23
C ASN A 85 25.92 0.83 8.33
N ILE A 86 24.83 0.69 7.55
CA ILE A 86 23.81 -0.31 7.87
C ILE A 86 23.70 -1.41 6.81
N ALA A 87 23.96 -1.12 5.53
CA ALA A 87 23.87 -2.11 4.47
C ALA A 87 25.13 -2.98 4.38
N LEU A 88 25.03 -4.24 4.83
CA LEU A 88 26.06 -5.25 4.59
C LEU A 88 26.10 -5.63 3.10
N LYS A 89 27.29 -5.63 2.50
CA LYS A 89 27.50 -6.17 1.15
C LYS A 89 26.93 -7.60 1.08
N HIS A 90 26.20 -7.90 0.00
CA HIS A 90 25.54 -9.20 -0.26
C HIS A 90 24.31 -9.55 0.60
N THR A 91 23.73 -8.58 1.32
CA THR A 91 22.49 -8.77 2.08
C THR A 91 21.31 -8.12 1.37
N LYS A 92 20.18 -8.83 1.28
CA LYS A 92 18.92 -8.28 0.75
C LYS A 92 18.28 -7.32 1.75
N LEU A 93 17.84 -6.15 1.30
CA LEU A 93 17.15 -5.19 2.14
C LEU A 93 15.64 -5.27 1.90
N VAL A 94 14.88 -5.63 2.93
CA VAL A 94 13.42 -5.80 2.85
C VAL A 94 12.73 -4.65 3.58
N ALA A 95 11.97 -3.83 2.86
CA ALA A 95 11.11 -2.82 3.46
C ALA A 95 9.90 -3.51 4.10
N VAL A 96 9.67 -3.27 5.40
CA VAL A 96 8.52 -3.84 6.13
C VAL A 96 7.66 -2.72 6.72
N VAL A 97 6.35 -2.75 6.44
CA VAL A 97 5.36 -1.79 6.94
C VAL A 97 4.31 -2.51 7.78
N LEU A 98 4.37 -2.30 9.10
CA LEU A 98 3.60 -3.08 10.09
C LEU A 98 2.21 -2.50 10.42
N SER A 99 1.92 -1.28 9.98
CA SER A 99 0.70 -0.55 10.34
C SER A 99 -0.04 -0.04 9.11
N ALA A 100 -1.35 0.16 9.24
CA ALA A 100 -2.19 0.64 8.17
C ALA A 100 -3.12 1.76 8.64
N GLY A 101 -3.76 2.46 7.68
CA GLY A 101 -4.69 3.56 7.98
C GLY A 101 -5.91 3.13 8.81
N ARG A 102 -6.23 1.83 8.82
CA ARG A 102 -7.24 1.23 9.69
C ARG A 102 -6.70 -0.06 10.28
N LYS A 103 -7.00 -0.32 11.55
CA LYS A 103 -6.45 -1.47 12.29
C LYS A 103 -6.93 -2.83 11.77
N ASN A 104 -8.12 -2.90 11.17
CA ASN A 104 -8.62 -4.13 10.55
C ASN A 104 -7.78 -4.60 9.35
N LYS A 105 -6.98 -3.70 8.76
CA LYS A 105 -6.03 -3.97 7.68
C LYS A 105 -4.63 -4.32 8.18
N GLU A 106 -4.42 -4.34 9.50
CA GLU A 106 -3.10 -4.63 10.08
C GLU A 106 -2.99 -6.12 10.36
N TRP A 107 -1.99 -6.77 9.75
CA TRP A 107 -1.65 -8.16 10.06
C TRP A 107 -0.84 -8.25 11.35
N ASP A 108 -0.84 -9.42 12.00
CA ASP A 108 -0.15 -9.59 13.28
C ASP A 108 1.36 -9.41 13.10
N VAL A 109 1.97 -8.59 13.96
CA VAL A 109 3.43 -8.38 14.02
C VAL A 109 4.15 -9.72 14.20
N GLN A 110 3.58 -10.65 14.97
CA GLN A 110 4.17 -11.98 15.16
C GLN A 110 4.19 -12.79 13.86
N CYS A 111 3.21 -12.58 12.97
CA CYS A 111 3.22 -13.19 11.65
C CYS A 111 4.35 -12.61 10.77
N TYR A 112 4.54 -11.28 10.76
CA TYR A 112 5.69 -10.67 10.07
C TYR A 112 7.03 -11.19 10.62
N VAL A 113 7.17 -11.32 11.93
CA VAL A 113 8.38 -11.88 12.57
C VAL A 113 8.64 -13.31 12.07
N LYS A 114 7.62 -14.18 12.08
CA LYS A 114 7.75 -15.56 11.58
C LYS A 114 8.18 -15.62 10.11
N VAL A 115 7.57 -14.79 9.26
CA VAL A 115 7.95 -14.68 7.84
C VAL A 115 9.43 -14.32 7.73
N ILE A 116 9.85 -13.23 8.37
CA ILE A 116 11.20 -12.69 8.26
C ILE A 116 12.24 -13.68 8.81
N GLN A 117 12.00 -14.28 9.97
CA GLN A 117 12.91 -15.28 10.54
C GLN A 117 13.05 -16.50 9.63
N LYS A 118 11.95 -16.98 9.04
CA LYS A 118 12.01 -18.11 8.12
C LYS A 118 12.74 -17.77 6.83
N VAL A 119 12.45 -16.63 6.21
CA VAL A 119 13.12 -16.21 4.98
C VAL A 119 14.61 -15.93 5.22
N ALA A 120 14.96 -15.32 6.36
CA ALA A 120 16.35 -15.05 6.74
C ALA A 120 17.18 -16.33 6.95
N SER A 121 16.54 -17.46 7.25
CA SER A 121 17.22 -18.77 7.34
C SER A 121 17.64 -19.34 5.97
N GLU A 122 17.07 -18.82 4.89
CA GLU A 122 17.38 -19.25 3.52
C GLU A 122 18.18 -18.22 2.73
N ILE A 123 17.94 -16.92 2.97
CA ILE A 123 18.56 -15.82 2.23
C ILE A 123 19.03 -14.77 3.23
N PRO A 124 20.32 -14.37 3.21
CA PRO A 124 20.81 -13.26 4.02
C PRO A 124 20.01 -11.99 3.71
N LEU A 125 19.30 -11.48 4.73
CA LEU A 125 18.49 -10.28 4.61
C LEU A 125 18.59 -9.40 5.85
N GLN A 126 18.25 -8.13 5.65
CA GLN A 126 18.07 -7.13 6.67
C GLN A 126 16.72 -6.45 6.46
N VAL A 127 16.06 -6.08 7.56
CA VAL A 127 14.76 -5.41 7.51
C VAL A 127 14.93 -3.92 7.72
N LEU A 128 14.23 -3.13 6.91
CA LEU A 128 14.03 -1.70 7.11
C LEU A 128 12.55 -1.44 7.44
N LEU A 129 12.25 -0.92 8.63
CA LEU A 129 10.90 -0.56 9.04
C LEU A 129 10.59 0.89 8.67
N LEU A 130 9.45 1.07 7.99
CA LEU A 130 8.86 2.36 7.70
C LEU A 130 7.46 2.46 8.31
N GLY A 131 7.04 3.68 8.62
CA GLY A 131 5.72 3.98 9.14
C GLY A 131 5.70 5.21 10.03
N ALA A 132 4.50 5.61 10.43
CA ALA A 132 4.29 6.77 11.27
C ALA A 132 3.22 6.52 12.35
N GLY A 133 3.32 7.28 13.44
CA GLY A 133 2.39 7.26 14.57
C GLY A 133 2.75 6.26 15.66
N LEU A 134 2.07 6.40 16.80
CA LEU A 134 2.30 5.60 18.02
C LEU A 134 1.99 4.11 17.83
N SER A 135 1.01 3.79 16.97
CA SER A 135 0.67 2.40 16.64
C SER A 135 1.84 1.70 15.93
N ALA A 136 2.38 2.34 14.89
CA ALA A 136 3.54 1.84 14.16
C ALA A 136 4.75 1.70 15.08
N GLU A 137 5.02 2.71 15.93
CA GLU A 137 6.16 2.70 16.84
C GLU A 137 6.11 1.52 17.83
N LYS A 138 4.94 1.26 18.45
CA LYS A 138 4.75 0.12 19.35
C LYS A 138 4.97 -1.22 18.64
N LYS A 139 4.42 -1.37 17.43
CA LYS A 139 4.62 -2.57 16.60
C LYS A 139 6.09 -2.75 16.21
N GLY A 140 6.76 -1.67 15.82
CA GLY A 140 8.18 -1.67 15.48
C GLY A 140 9.07 -2.08 16.66
N LYS A 141 8.79 -1.59 17.88
CA LYS A 141 9.48 -2.02 19.10
C LYS A 141 9.34 -3.53 19.34
N LEU A 142 8.11 -4.05 19.21
CA LEU A 142 7.85 -5.49 19.32
C LEU A 142 8.55 -6.30 18.23
N PHE A 143 8.57 -5.80 17.00
CA PHE A 143 9.26 -6.46 15.89
C PHE A 143 10.77 -6.51 16.13
N CYS A 144 11.38 -5.37 16.47
CA CYS A 144 12.82 -5.27 16.76
C CYS A 144 13.28 -6.15 17.92
N SER A 145 12.41 -6.44 18.91
CA SER A 145 12.77 -7.37 20.00
C SER A 145 12.92 -8.82 19.54
N HIS A 146 12.39 -9.18 18.37
CA HIS A 146 12.50 -10.52 17.78
C HIS A 146 13.42 -10.56 16.55
N VAL A 147 13.72 -9.39 15.96
CA VAL A 147 14.58 -9.21 14.79
C VAL A 147 15.58 -8.08 15.08
N PRO A 148 16.67 -8.34 15.85
CA PRO A 148 17.51 -7.30 16.44
C PRO A 148 18.32 -6.46 15.45
N ASN A 149 18.61 -6.97 14.25
CA ASN A 149 19.37 -6.25 13.20
C ASN A 149 18.50 -5.37 12.29
N THR A 150 17.31 -5.01 12.74
CA THR A 150 16.34 -4.23 11.97
C THR A 150 16.66 -2.74 11.99
N ILE A 151 16.69 -2.11 10.81
CA ILE A 151 16.78 -0.66 10.64
C ILE A 151 15.41 -0.07 10.93
N ASN A 152 15.22 0.56 12.08
CA ASN A 152 13.93 1.14 12.44
C ASN A 152 13.87 2.64 12.13
N LEU A 153 13.19 3.00 11.03
CA LEU A 153 12.96 4.37 10.57
C LEU A 153 11.53 4.87 10.82
N ILE A 154 10.74 4.15 11.64
CA ILE A 154 9.38 4.58 12.02
C ILE A 154 9.47 5.92 12.75
N ASN A 155 8.66 6.91 12.32
CA ASN A 155 8.68 8.30 12.80
C ASN A 155 10.01 9.05 12.59
N LYS A 156 10.92 8.54 11.76
CA LYS A 156 12.22 9.17 11.51
C LYS A 156 12.39 9.69 10.09
N THR A 157 11.37 9.53 9.26
CA THR A 157 11.41 9.93 7.85
C THR A 157 10.19 10.74 7.47
N THR A 158 10.37 11.72 6.59
CA THR A 158 9.30 12.32 5.82
C THR A 158 8.77 11.33 4.78
N LEU A 159 7.68 11.68 4.08
CA LEU A 159 7.17 10.83 3.00
C LEU A 159 8.18 10.71 1.85
N ARG A 160 8.90 11.79 1.52
CA ARG A 160 9.92 11.79 0.46
C ARG A 160 11.15 10.98 0.86
N GLU A 161 11.61 11.12 2.10
CA GLU A 161 12.68 10.28 2.65
C GLU A 161 12.25 8.80 2.71
N SER A 162 10.98 8.49 3.04
CA SER A 162 10.46 7.11 2.97
C SER A 162 10.51 6.56 1.54
N THR A 163 10.22 7.38 0.52
CA THR A 163 10.37 7.01 -0.89
C THR A 163 11.81 6.64 -1.22
N GLU A 164 12.79 7.46 -0.78
CA GLU A 164 14.21 7.15 -1.01
C GLU A 164 14.68 5.91 -0.23
N ALA A 165 14.19 5.70 0.99
CA ALA A 165 14.45 4.48 1.74
C ALA A 165 13.90 3.23 1.01
N LEU A 166 12.71 3.32 0.41
CA LEU A 166 12.13 2.26 -0.41
C LEU A 166 12.99 1.97 -1.65
N ARG A 167 13.53 2.99 -2.34
CA ARG A 167 14.43 2.80 -3.50
C ARG A 167 15.68 1.99 -3.18
N LYS A 168 16.17 2.04 -1.94
CA LYS A 168 17.34 1.26 -1.51
C LYS A 168 16.99 -0.21 -1.16
N CYS A 169 15.71 -0.56 -1.08
CA CYS A 169 15.24 -1.89 -0.72
C CYS A 169 15.08 -2.80 -1.95
N ASP A 170 15.37 -4.10 -1.78
CA ASP A 170 15.19 -5.12 -2.83
C ASP A 170 13.73 -5.57 -2.98
N CYS A 171 12.93 -5.48 -1.92
CA CYS A 171 11.49 -5.77 -2.00
C CYS A 171 10.68 -5.13 -0.86
N TYR A 172 9.36 -5.06 -1.07
CA TYR A 172 8.36 -4.61 -0.10
C TYR A 172 7.63 -5.77 0.59
N LEU A 173 7.30 -5.62 1.87
CA LEU A 173 6.37 -6.46 2.62
C LEU A 173 5.49 -5.59 3.53
N GLY A 174 4.18 -5.62 3.34
CA GLY A 174 3.28 -4.81 4.18
C GLY A 174 1.82 -4.95 3.80
N GLY A 175 0.96 -4.20 4.49
CA GLY A 175 -0.46 -4.14 4.18
C GLY A 175 -0.82 -3.10 3.12
N ASP A 176 -2.11 -2.99 2.83
CA ASP A 176 -2.70 -1.90 2.05
C ASP A 176 -2.53 -0.53 2.78
N THR A 177 -1.50 0.21 2.35
CA THR A 177 -1.01 1.46 2.95
C THR A 177 -0.56 2.45 1.88
N GLY A 178 -0.37 3.73 2.24
CA GLY A 178 0.23 4.71 1.32
C GLY A 178 1.63 4.29 0.82
N LEU A 179 2.43 3.66 1.68
CA LEU A 179 3.77 3.18 1.31
C LEU A 179 3.74 2.00 0.33
N LEU A 180 2.67 1.19 0.31
CA LEU A 180 2.48 0.18 -0.73
C LEU A 180 2.37 0.84 -2.11
N HIS A 181 1.59 1.92 -2.22
CA HIS A 181 1.39 2.61 -3.50
C HIS A 181 2.66 3.34 -3.96
N ILE A 182 3.45 3.87 -3.03
CA ILE A 182 4.78 4.41 -3.35
C ILE A 182 5.72 3.28 -3.82
N ALA A 183 5.75 2.15 -3.12
CA ALA A 183 6.54 1.00 -3.57
C ALA A 183 6.14 0.52 -4.98
N ALA A 184 4.84 0.57 -5.29
CA ALA A 184 4.32 0.24 -6.62
C ALA A 184 4.78 1.24 -7.70
N SER A 185 4.76 2.54 -7.43
CA SER A 185 5.26 3.57 -8.36
C SER A 185 6.77 3.46 -8.59
N LEU A 186 7.51 3.00 -7.58
CA LEU A 186 8.94 2.69 -7.68
C LEU A 186 9.25 1.36 -8.40
N LYS A 187 8.24 0.68 -8.95
CA LYS A 187 8.39 -0.63 -9.63
C LYS A 187 9.05 -1.70 -8.76
N MET A 188 8.88 -1.59 -7.44
CA MET A 188 9.37 -2.62 -6.53
C MET A 188 8.62 -3.94 -6.75
N LYS A 189 9.31 -5.04 -6.46
CA LYS A 189 8.69 -6.34 -6.22
C LYS A 189 8.36 -6.49 -4.73
N GLY A 190 7.46 -7.38 -4.38
CA GLY A 190 7.14 -7.60 -2.97
C GLY A 190 5.86 -8.36 -2.70
N VAL A 191 5.40 -8.28 -1.46
CA VAL A 191 4.15 -8.87 -0.98
C VAL A 191 3.30 -7.82 -0.28
N ALA A 192 2.06 -7.67 -0.72
CA ALA A 192 1.06 -6.79 -0.13
C ALA A 192 -0.09 -7.60 0.47
N LEU A 193 -0.54 -7.23 1.66
CA LEU A 193 -1.60 -7.94 2.40
C LEU A 193 -2.89 -7.12 2.36
N PHE A 194 -3.97 -7.74 1.89
CA PHE A 194 -5.30 -7.11 1.79
C PHE A 194 -6.33 -7.94 2.57
N VAL A 195 -7.18 -7.26 3.34
CA VAL A 195 -8.16 -7.91 4.24
C VAL A 195 -9.38 -8.46 3.48
N ASN A 196 -9.73 -7.90 2.32
CA ASN A 196 -10.92 -8.27 1.56
C ASN A 196 -10.58 -8.76 0.15
N ARG A 197 -11.47 -9.56 -0.43
CA ARG A 197 -11.50 -9.86 -1.87
C ARG A 197 -12.80 -9.40 -2.52
N ILE A 198 -12.77 -9.14 -3.82
CA ILE A 198 -13.92 -8.65 -4.58
C ILE A 198 -15.10 -9.62 -4.60
N GLU A 199 -14.83 -10.92 -4.47
CA GLU A 199 -15.84 -11.98 -4.50
C GLU A 199 -16.90 -11.81 -3.41
N TRP A 200 -16.48 -11.36 -2.22
CA TRP A 200 -17.37 -11.11 -1.08
C TRP A 200 -17.43 -9.65 -0.63
N ARG A 201 -16.54 -8.78 -1.12
CA ARG A 201 -16.61 -7.33 -0.89
C ARG A 201 -16.93 -6.62 -2.20
N LYS A 202 -18.18 -6.76 -2.64
CA LYS A 202 -18.68 -6.31 -3.95
C LYS A 202 -18.57 -4.80 -4.20
N ASP A 203 -18.43 -3.97 -3.15
CA ASP A 203 -18.22 -2.52 -3.27
C ASP A 203 -16.74 -2.12 -3.46
N GLY A 204 -15.84 -3.11 -3.46
CA GLY A 204 -14.40 -2.95 -3.65
C GLY A 204 -13.65 -2.36 -2.46
N LEU A 205 -14.28 -2.13 -1.30
CA LEU A 205 -13.59 -1.48 -0.17
C LEU A 205 -12.47 -2.36 0.41
N ASP A 206 -11.26 -1.82 0.53
CA ASP A 206 -10.06 -2.57 0.99
C ASP A 206 -9.77 -3.83 0.15
N THR A 207 -10.15 -3.82 -1.13
CA THR A 207 -9.82 -4.87 -2.10
C THR A 207 -8.70 -4.39 -3.03
N PRO A 208 -7.83 -5.29 -3.51
CA PRO A 208 -6.80 -4.94 -4.48
C PRO A 208 -7.37 -4.57 -5.86
N ASP A 209 -8.56 -5.03 -6.20
CA ASP A 209 -9.25 -4.64 -7.44
C ASP A 209 -9.46 -3.11 -7.51
N ARG A 210 -9.66 -2.50 -6.34
CA ARG A 210 -9.87 -1.06 -6.20
C ARG A 210 -8.61 -0.30 -5.79
N PHE A 211 -7.82 -0.88 -4.89
CA PHE A 211 -6.69 -0.22 -4.21
C PHE A 211 -5.38 -1.02 -4.30
N GLY A 212 -5.27 -1.92 -5.27
CA GLY A 212 -4.07 -2.73 -5.45
C GLY A 212 -2.84 -1.90 -5.82
N PRO A 213 -1.65 -2.50 -5.77
CA PRO A 213 -0.46 -1.89 -6.34
C PRO A 213 -0.62 -1.82 -7.88
N TRP A 214 -0.86 -0.61 -8.40
CA TRP A 214 -1.14 -0.37 -9.81
C TRP A 214 0.04 -0.78 -10.71
N LYS A 215 -0.23 -1.62 -11.72
CA LYS A 215 0.75 -2.07 -12.73
C LYS A 215 2.12 -2.41 -12.13
N SER A 216 2.10 -3.22 -11.08
CA SER A 216 3.26 -3.53 -10.24
C SER A 216 3.47 -5.04 -10.10
N GLU A 217 4.72 -5.44 -9.85
CA GLU A 217 5.09 -6.83 -9.57
C GLU A 217 4.94 -7.20 -8.09
N ILE A 218 4.47 -6.28 -7.24
CA ILE A 218 4.09 -6.58 -5.86
C ILE A 218 2.89 -7.52 -5.88
N SER A 219 3.11 -8.75 -5.42
CA SER A 219 2.04 -9.73 -5.28
C SER A 219 1.12 -9.42 -4.13
N VAL A 220 -0.18 -9.60 -4.36
CA VAL A 220 -1.19 -9.47 -3.32
C VAL A 220 -1.49 -10.82 -2.69
N GLN A 221 -1.58 -10.86 -1.36
CA GLN A 221 -2.11 -11.95 -0.57
C GLN A 221 -3.38 -11.50 0.15
N GLN A 222 -4.37 -12.38 0.17
CA GLN A 222 -5.69 -12.13 0.75
C GLN A 222 -6.19 -13.40 1.45
N PRO A 223 -7.06 -13.29 2.47
CA PRO A 223 -7.72 -14.44 3.08
C PRO A 223 -8.30 -15.37 2.02
N ALA A 224 -8.25 -16.70 2.22
CA ALA A 224 -8.81 -17.64 1.24
C ALA A 224 -10.35 -17.64 1.24
N ALA A 225 -10.96 -17.36 2.39
CA ALA A 225 -12.40 -17.27 2.57
C ALA A 225 -12.73 -16.20 3.63
N PRO A 226 -13.95 -15.63 3.61
CA PRO A 226 -14.41 -14.79 4.71
C PRO A 226 -14.63 -15.63 5.97
N LEU A 227 -14.37 -15.04 7.13
CA LEU A 227 -14.80 -15.59 8.41
C LEU A 227 -16.33 -15.45 8.57
N SER A 228 -16.92 -16.26 9.45
CA SER A 228 -18.35 -16.18 9.79
C SER A 228 -18.74 -14.74 10.18
N GLY A 229 -19.78 -14.21 9.54
CA GLY A 229 -20.25 -12.83 9.71
C GLY A 229 -19.52 -11.79 8.84
N CYS A 230 -18.56 -12.19 8.02
CA CYS A 230 -17.82 -11.34 7.08
C CYS A 230 -18.09 -11.71 5.60
N GLU A 231 -19.19 -12.38 5.30
CA GLU A 231 -19.59 -12.83 3.95
C GLU A 231 -19.84 -11.67 2.99
N ASN A 232 -19.97 -10.45 3.51
CA ASN A 232 -20.05 -9.19 2.75
C ASN A 232 -18.83 -8.27 2.99
N GLY A 233 -17.70 -8.87 3.36
CA GLY A 233 -16.44 -8.20 3.69
C GLY A 233 -16.26 -7.90 5.17
N CYS A 234 -15.00 -7.80 5.58
CA CYS A 234 -14.61 -7.52 6.95
C CYS A 234 -15.00 -6.09 7.35
N ASN A 235 -15.95 -5.98 8.29
CA ASN A 235 -16.41 -4.70 8.84
C ASN A 235 -15.95 -4.46 10.29
N TYR A 236 -15.07 -5.32 10.81
CA TYR A 236 -14.50 -5.16 12.15
C TYR A 236 -13.57 -3.96 12.19
N LYS A 237 -13.46 -3.32 13.37
CA LYS A 237 -12.55 -2.18 13.57
C LYS A 237 -11.11 -2.62 13.78
N GLU A 238 -10.92 -3.76 14.43
CA GLU A 238 -9.62 -4.37 14.73
C GLU A 238 -9.33 -5.50 13.72
N ALA A 239 -8.08 -5.96 13.68
CA ALA A 239 -7.65 -7.07 12.83
C ALA A 239 -8.50 -8.33 13.10
N HIS A 240 -9.08 -8.87 12.03
CA HIS A 240 -9.99 -10.02 12.08
C HIS A 240 -9.72 -10.96 10.90
N CYS A 241 -10.35 -10.72 9.74
CA CYS A 241 -10.17 -11.58 8.56
C CYS A 241 -8.75 -11.60 8.02
N ILE A 242 -7.97 -10.53 8.21
CA ILE A 242 -6.59 -10.48 7.71
C ILE A 242 -5.68 -11.54 8.35
N PHE A 243 -6.04 -12.05 9.53
CA PHE A 243 -5.31 -13.14 10.19
C PHE A 243 -5.42 -14.48 9.45
N GLU A 244 -6.41 -14.64 8.58
CA GLU A 244 -6.56 -15.84 7.73
C GLU A 244 -5.56 -15.84 6.55
N ILE A 245 -4.80 -14.76 6.35
CA ILE A 245 -3.64 -14.82 5.45
C ILE A 245 -2.58 -15.69 6.11
N ARG A 246 -2.25 -16.82 5.46
CA ARG A 246 -1.32 -17.80 5.99
C ARG A 246 0.12 -17.30 5.91
N VAL A 247 0.86 -17.53 6.99
CA VAL A 247 2.28 -17.18 7.08
C VAL A 247 3.10 -17.92 6.02
N GLU A 248 2.75 -19.17 5.72
CA GLU A 248 3.44 -20.00 4.73
C GLU A 248 3.33 -19.44 3.32
N ASP A 249 2.14 -18.96 2.93
CA ASP A 249 1.90 -18.38 1.61
C ASP A 249 2.73 -17.09 1.40
N VAL A 250 2.85 -16.28 2.47
CA VAL A 250 3.68 -15.07 2.47
C VAL A 250 5.17 -15.41 2.41
N ILE A 251 5.63 -16.44 3.13
CA ILE A 251 7.02 -16.93 3.07
C ILE A 251 7.37 -17.39 1.66
N GLU A 252 6.56 -18.25 1.06
CA GLU A 252 6.78 -18.78 -0.28
C GLU A 252 6.90 -17.64 -1.29
N ARG A 253 5.98 -16.69 -1.22
CA ARG A 253 5.96 -15.58 -2.15
C ARG A 253 7.14 -14.63 -1.97
N LEU A 254 7.51 -14.32 -0.72
CA LEU A 254 8.66 -13.46 -0.44
C LEU A 254 9.98 -14.11 -0.88
N LEU A 255 10.15 -15.41 -0.64
CA LEU A 255 11.31 -16.17 -1.13
C LEU A 255 11.38 -16.15 -2.66
N LYS A 256 10.25 -16.34 -3.34
CA LYS A 256 10.20 -16.28 -4.82
C LYS A 256 10.64 -14.90 -5.33
N VAL A 257 10.14 -13.83 -4.72
CA VAL A 257 10.54 -12.46 -5.06
C VAL A 257 12.04 -12.27 -4.87
N LEU A 258 12.57 -12.59 -3.68
CA LEU A 258 13.98 -12.39 -3.34
C LEU A 258 14.95 -13.22 -4.18
N LYS A 259 14.57 -14.45 -4.59
CA LYS A 259 15.37 -15.30 -5.50
C LYS A 259 15.38 -14.77 -6.93
N SER A 260 14.30 -14.12 -7.37
CA SER A 260 14.20 -13.51 -8.70
C SER A 260 14.87 -12.13 -8.81
N SER A 261 15.06 -11.46 -7.68
CA SER A 261 15.75 -10.16 -7.61
C SER A 261 17.26 -10.39 -7.55
N GLY A 262 17.88 -10.87 -8.62
CA GLY A 262 19.33 -10.71 -8.80
C GLY A 262 19.60 -9.23 -9.05
N ARG A 263 20.48 -8.59 -8.27
CA ARG A 263 21.07 -7.33 -8.73
C ARG A 263 22.05 -7.74 -9.82
N ASP A 264 21.76 -7.40 -11.06
CA ASP A 264 22.82 -7.30 -12.05
C ASP A 264 23.81 -6.29 -11.48
N ALA A 265 25.00 -6.77 -11.16
CA ALA A 265 26.08 -5.94 -10.68
C ALA A 265 26.61 -5.19 -11.90
N ASP A 266 26.08 -3.99 -12.14
CA ASP A 266 26.75 -2.96 -12.93
C ASP A 266 27.87 -2.31 -12.09
#